data_AF-A0A4V2XAC1-F1
#
_entry.id   AF-A0A4V2XAC1-F1
#
_cell.length_a   1.000
_cell.length_b   1.000
_cell.length_c   1.000
_cell.angle_alpha   90.00
_cell.angle_beta   90.00
_cell.angle_gamma   90.00
#
_symmetry.space_group_name_H-M   'P 1'
#
loop_
_entity.id
_entity.type
_entity.pdbx_description
1 polymer ?
#
loop_
_entity_poly.entity_id
_entity_poly.type
_entity_poly.pdbx_seq_one_letter_code
_entity_poly.pdbx_strand_id
1 'polypeptide(L)'
;MPIITSKFKTGLDNLGIEESAVVKIKKGAANPANPRLWVLYFCGVDEGNSEKVVRTWYFESEKNREKDIQNILQKYPNIVVE
;
A
#
# COMPACT_ATOMS: atom_id res chain seq x y z
N MET A 1 -13.58 12.08 1.54
CA MET A 1 -12.24 12.13 0.94
C MET A 1 -12.03 10.86 0.11
N PRO A 2 -11.21 10.87 -0.96
CA PRO A 2 -10.96 9.70 -1.79
C PRO A 2 -10.34 8.55 -0.97
N ILE A 3 -10.81 7.32 -1.18
CA ILE A 3 -10.31 6.14 -0.49
C ILE A 3 -9.61 5.23 -1.51
N ILE A 4 -8.35 4.90 -1.24
CA ILE A 4 -7.58 3.91 -1.97
C ILE A 4 -8.00 2.52 -1.49
N THR A 5 -8.44 1.67 -2.41
CA THR A 5 -8.93 0.31 -2.12
C THR A 5 -8.28 -0.72 -3.01
N SER A 6 -7.96 -1.89 -2.46
CA SER A 6 -7.41 -3.01 -3.22
C SER A 6 -8.51 -3.73 -4.00
N LYS A 7 -8.19 -4.18 -5.22
CA LYS A 7 -9.05 -5.12 -5.96
C LYS A 7 -8.79 -6.58 -5.57
N PHE A 8 -7.71 -6.83 -4.85
CA PHE A 8 -7.26 -8.16 -4.45
C PHE A 8 -7.41 -8.28 -2.93
N LYS A 9 -8.63 -8.60 -2.50
CA LYS A 9 -8.89 -8.94 -1.10
C LYS A 9 -8.31 -10.32 -0.83
N THR A 10 -7.23 -10.36 -0.06
CA THR A 10 -6.75 -11.61 0.56
C THR A 10 -7.53 -11.84 1.86
N GLY A 11 -7.42 -13.04 2.45
CA GLY A 11 -8.07 -13.34 3.74
C GLY A 11 -7.65 -12.45 4.93
N LEU A 12 -6.70 -11.53 4.71
CA LEU A 12 -6.26 -10.51 5.68
C LEU A 12 -6.96 -9.14 5.48
N ASP A 13 -7.89 -9.04 4.52
CA ASP A 13 -8.65 -7.86 4.10
C ASP A 13 -7.79 -6.58 4.00
N ASN A 14 -7.31 -6.28 2.79
CA ASN A 14 -6.62 -5.04 2.46
C ASN A 14 -7.55 -3.82 2.64
N LEU A 15 -7.65 -3.33 3.87
CA LEU A 15 -8.55 -2.24 4.25
C LEU A 15 -8.25 -0.97 3.47
N GLY A 16 -9.31 -0.24 3.13
CA GLY A 16 -9.19 1.05 2.46
C GLY A 16 -8.41 2.05 3.30
N ILE A 17 -7.72 2.96 2.62
CA ILE A 17 -6.99 4.07 3.24
C ILE A 17 -7.35 5.38 2.56
N GLU A 18 -7.47 6.44 3.34
CA GLU A 18 -7.67 7.80 2.80
C GLU A 18 -6.44 8.23 2.01
N GLU A 19 -6.66 8.72 0.78
CA GLU A 19 -5.57 9.15 -0.10
C GLU A 19 -4.74 10.29 0.52
N SER A 20 -5.39 11.22 1.22
CA SER A 20 -4.74 12.33 1.93
C SER A 20 -3.78 11.88 3.04
N ALA A 21 -3.90 10.66 3.54
CA ALA A 21 -3.00 10.10 4.53
C ALA A 21 -1.73 9.47 3.91
N VAL A 22 -1.68 9.36 2.58
CA VAL A 22 -0.62 8.68 1.83
C VAL A 22 0.20 9.68 1.03
N VAL A 23 1.49 9.74 1.32
CA VAL A 23 2.47 10.53 0.57
C VAL A 23 3.27 9.62 -0.36
N LYS A 24 3.49 8.37 0.05
CA LYS A 24 4.35 7.42 -0.66
C LYS A 24 3.88 5.99 -0.46
N ILE A 25 4.19 5.12 -1.41
CA ILE A 25 4.04 3.68 -1.31
C ILE A 25 5.41 3.01 -1.39
N LYS A 26 5.66 2.03 -0.53
CA LYS A 26 6.91 1.24 -0.53
C LYS A 26 6.64 -0.23 -0.79
N LYS A 27 7.44 -0.84 -1.66
CA LYS A 27 7.42 -2.30 -1.85
C LYS A 27 8.13 -2.96 -0.69
N GLY A 28 7.38 -3.64 0.17
CA GLY A 28 7.96 -4.36 1.29
C GLY A 28 8.68 -5.64 0.83
N ALA A 29 9.71 -6.02 1.58
CA ALA A 29 10.22 -7.38 1.59
C ALA A 29 9.14 -8.36 2.07
N ALA A 30 9.37 -9.67 1.88
CA ALA A 30 8.48 -10.71 2.37
C ALA A 30 8.17 -10.51 3.87
N ASN A 31 6.90 -10.67 4.25
CA ASN A 31 6.48 -10.52 5.65
C ASN A 31 7.27 -11.53 6.52
N PRO A 32 7.96 -11.09 7.61
CA PRO A 32 8.72 -12.01 8.47
C PRO A 32 7.87 -13.13 9.07
N ALA A 33 6.60 -12.87 9.34
CA ALA A 33 5.66 -13.85 9.89
C ALA A 33 5.03 -14.75 8.80
N ASN A 34 5.02 -14.31 7.55
CA ASN A 34 4.57 -15.11 6.42
C ASN A 34 5.34 -14.73 5.14
N PRO A 35 6.48 -15.39 4.89
CA PRO A 35 7.35 -15.05 3.76
C PRO A 35 6.71 -15.24 2.38
N ARG A 36 5.55 -15.91 2.31
CA ARG A 36 4.81 -16.14 1.07
C ARG A 36 3.95 -14.94 0.67
N LEU A 37 3.79 -13.96 1.56
CA LEU A 37 3.01 -12.75 1.29
C LEU A 37 3.91 -11.62 0.82
N TRP A 38 3.48 -11.02 -0.28
CA TRP A 38 4.04 -9.80 -0.82
C TRP A 38 3.41 -8.62 -0.12
N VAL A 39 4.25 -7.69 0.34
CA VAL A 39 3.81 -6.58 1.18
C VAL A 39 3.86 -5.27 0.40
N LEU A 40 2.88 -4.41 0.64
CA LEU A 40 2.83 -3.04 0.15
C LEU A 40 2.56 -2.12 1.33
N TYR A 41 3.51 -1.22 1.62
CA TYR A 41 3.37 -0.24 2.69
C TYR A 41 2.88 1.09 2.12
N PHE A 42 1.89 1.66 2.78
CA PHE A 42 1.42 3.03 2.54
C PHE A 42 2.04 3.90 3.62
N CYS A 43 2.80 4.91 3.21
CA CYS A 43 3.50 5.81 4.09
C CYS A 43 2.88 7.21 4.04
N GLY A 44 2.69 7.80 5.22
CA GLY A 44 2.33 9.19 5.42
C GLY A 44 3.41 9.92 6.22
N VAL A 45 3.11 11.15 6.61
CA VAL A 45 3.94 11.93 7.54
C VAL A 45 3.24 12.09 8.88
N ASP A 46 4.01 12.15 9.96
CA ASP A 46 3.51 12.55 11.28
C ASP A 46 3.68 14.05 11.55
N GLU A 47 3.30 14.50 12.74
CA GLU A 47 3.42 15.89 13.17
C GLU A 47 4.88 16.39 13.22
N GLY A 48 5.85 15.47 13.31
CA GLY A 48 7.28 15.76 13.27
C GLY A 48 7.88 15.68 11.87
N ASN A 49 7.07 15.66 10.80
CA ASN A 49 7.50 15.45 9.41
C ASN A 49 8.31 14.16 9.18
N SER A 50 8.13 13.16 10.05
CA SER A 50 8.78 11.86 9.91
C SER A 50 7.88 10.90 9.12
N GLU A 51 8.48 10.12 8.23
CA GLU A 51 7.76 9.12 7.45
C GLU A 51 7.28 7.98 8.38
N LYS A 52 5.98 7.64 8.31
CA LYS A 52 5.41 6.52 9.04
C LYS A 52 4.52 5.65 8.16
N VAL A 53 4.50 4.35 8.43
CA VAL A 53 3.55 3.43 7.79
C VAL A 53 2.16 3.66 8.37
N VAL A 54 1.23 4.06 7.51
CA VAL A 54 -0.18 4.32 7.85
C VAL A 54 -1.09 3.13 7.49
N ARG A 55 -0.68 2.29 6.54
CA ARG A 55 -1.36 1.03 6.21
C ARG A 55 -0.40 0.03 5.57
N THR A 56 -0.73 -1.25 5.73
CA THR A 56 -0.04 -2.35 5.07
C THR A 56 -1.06 -3.20 4.34
N TRP A 57 -0.77 -3.52 3.08
CA TRP A 57 -1.53 -4.49 2.31
C TRP A 57 -0.69 -5.73 2.03
N TYR A 58 -1.38 -6.86 1.95
CA TYR A 58 -0.80 -8.18 1.73
C TYR A 58 -1.38 -8.81 0.47
N PHE A 59 -0.50 -9.45 -0.30
CA PHE A 59 -0.84 -10.08 -1.56
C PHE A 59 -0.24 -11.48 -1.63
N GLU A 60 -0.99 -12.42 -2.18
CA GLU A 60 -0.52 -13.80 -2.41
C GLU A 60 0.47 -13.92 -3.59
N SER A 61 0.54 -12.89 -4.44
CA SER A 61 1.47 -12.85 -5.57
C SER A 61 1.97 -11.44 -5.85
N GLU A 62 3.20 -11.34 -6.34
CA GLU A 62 3.79 -10.09 -6.81
C GLU A 62 2.95 -9.46 -7.93
N LYS A 63 2.42 -10.28 -8.85
CA LYS A 63 1.57 -9.83 -9.95
C LYS A 63 0.36 -9.02 -9.46
N ASN A 64 -0.31 -9.47 -8.40
CA ASN A 64 -1.46 -8.76 -7.84
C ASN A 64 -1.04 -7.44 -7.18
N ARG A 65 0.09 -7.44 -6.45
CA ARG A 65 0.68 -6.23 -5.86
C ARG A 65 0.98 -5.19 -6.94
N GLU A 66 1.67 -5.57 -8.01
CA GLU A 66 2.00 -4.66 -9.11
C GLU A 66 0.76 -4.13 -9.82
N LYS A 67 -0.26 -4.97 -10.03
CA LYS A 67 -1.51 -4.52 -10.66
C LYS A 67 -2.24 -3.50 -9.80
N ASP A 68 -2.23 -3.64 -8.48
CA ASP A 68 -2.80 -2.60 -7.60
C ASP A 68 -1.98 -1.33 -7.58
N ILE A 69 -0.64 -1.41 -7.56
CA ILE A 69 0.21 -0.22 -7.70
C ILE A 69 -0.12 0.55 -8.97
N GLN A 70 -0.21 -0.13 -10.12
CA GLN A 70 -0.56 0.51 -11.39
C GLN A 70 -1.94 1.15 -11.36
N ASN A 71 -2.94 0.47 -10.77
CA ASN A 71 -4.29 1.03 -10.61
C ASN A 71 -4.30 2.28 -9.72
N ILE A 72 -3.50 2.28 -8.65
CA ILE A 72 -3.35 3.42 -7.74
C ILE A 72 -2.71 4.58 -8.49
N LEU A 73 -1.59 4.37 -9.17
CA LEU A 73 -0.87 5.42 -9.89
C LEU A 73 -1.69 6.02 -11.04
N GLN A 74 -2.51 5.22 -11.72
CA GLN A 74 -3.44 5.73 -12.74
C GLN A 74 -4.50 6.67 -12.16
N LYS A 75 -4.94 6.45 -10.92
CA LYS A 75 -5.98 7.26 -10.27
C LYS A 75 -5.40 8.42 -9.44
N TYR A 76 -4.20 8.23 -8.89
CA TYR A 76 -3.54 9.10 -7.93
C TYR A 76 -2.08 9.31 -8.37
N PRO A 77 -1.85 10.06 -9.47
CA PRO A 77 -0.52 10.20 -10.09
C PRO A 77 0.50 10.94 -9.21
N ASN A 78 0.06 11.61 -8.15
CA ASN A 78 0.92 12.34 -7.21
C ASN A 78 1.60 11.43 -6.17
N ILE A 79 1.14 10.18 -6.03
CA ILE A 79 1.73 9.22 -5.09
C ILE A 79 3.01 8.66 -5.69
N VAL A 80 4.11 8.74 -4.94
CA VAL A 80 5.40 8.18 -5.33
C VAL A 80 5.51 6.72 -4.88
N VAL A 81 6.12 5.86 -5.71
CA VAL A 81 6.43 4.45 -5.38
C VAL A 81 7.94 4.28 -5.28
N GLU A 82 8.40 3.67 -4.19
CA GLU A 82 9.80 3.35 -3.89
C GLU A 82 10.00 1.83 -3.68
#